data_AF-A0A956FFZ6-F1
#
_entry.id   AF-A0A956FFZ6-F1
#
_cell.length_a   1.000
_cell.length_b   1.000
_cell.length_c   1.000
_cell.angle_alpha   90.00
_cell.angle_beta   90.00
_cell.angle_gamma   90.00
#
_symmetry.space_group_name_H-M   'P 1'
#
loop_
_entity.id
_entity.type
_entity.pdbx_description
1 polymer ?
#
loop_
_entity_poly.entity_id
_entity_poly.type
_entity_poly.pdbx_seq_one_letter_code
_entity_poly.pdbx_strand_id
1 'polypeptide(L)'
;MSSRLNDMENEGLVVIGRLVGSEYDTPEAIERIAEAVDAWGRKLSLPLGLVYCGTTINWPSDVQYTSIVIGLITFSGYGDDDEPVAGELGPEDMDIARAEAIPADFWRALQQEHGVELSGSDEVYLAAAGWTWVALAPDEGSKSVFSVSTEGSGYRAIPQELRSGHWTVRVGYC
;
A
#
# COMPACT_ATOMS: atom_id res chain seq x y z
N MET A 1 0.94 9.18 13.81
CA MET A 1 -0.03 8.07 13.78
C MET A 1 0.76 6.78 13.90
N SER A 2 0.32 5.87 14.77
CA SER A 2 0.98 4.58 15.01
C SER A 2 0.54 3.63 13.91
N SER A 3 1.43 3.23 13.01
CA SER A 3 1.18 2.10 12.11
C SER A 3 1.11 0.83 12.96
N ARG A 4 -0.09 0.28 13.06
CA ARG A 4 -0.31 -1.13 13.36
C ARG A 4 -0.86 -1.72 12.07
N LEU A 5 -0.04 -1.79 11.02
CA LEU A 5 -0.45 -2.36 9.72
C LEU A 5 -0.34 -3.89 9.70
N ASN A 6 -0.49 -4.54 10.86
CA ASN A 6 -0.21 -5.97 11.01
C ASN A 6 -1.42 -6.84 11.39
N ASP A 7 -2.64 -6.32 11.50
CA ASP A 7 -3.81 -7.18 11.72
C ASP A 7 -5.01 -6.71 10.89
N MET A 8 -5.23 -7.37 9.75
CA MET A 8 -6.57 -7.63 9.20
C MET A 8 -7.50 -6.44 8.85
N GLU A 9 -7.02 -5.19 8.79
CA GLU A 9 -7.91 -4.09 8.45
C GLU A 9 -8.19 -4.05 6.93
N ASN A 10 -9.47 -3.98 6.62
CA ASN A 10 -9.99 -3.96 5.25
C ASN A 10 -9.78 -2.55 4.69
N GLU A 11 -8.61 -2.31 4.10
CA GLU A 11 -8.14 -0.97 3.72
C GLU A 11 -7.83 -0.82 2.22
N GLY A 12 -8.11 0.37 1.71
CA GLY A 12 -7.59 0.89 0.45
C GLY A 12 -6.58 1.99 0.70
N LEU A 13 -5.40 1.90 0.06
CA LEU A 13 -4.28 2.79 0.28
C LEU A 13 -3.71 3.36 -1.02
N VAL A 14 -3.10 4.54 -0.91
CA VAL A 14 -2.14 5.05 -1.90
C VAL A 14 -0.76 5.13 -1.28
N VAL A 15 0.20 4.50 -1.95
CA VAL A 15 1.57 4.33 -1.46
C VAL A 15 2.56 4.82 -2.51
N ILE A 16 3.46 5.71 -2.10
CA ILE A 16 4.62 6.12 -2.89
C ILE A 16 5.83 5.34 -2.39
N GLY A 17 6.33 4.39 -3.17
CA GLY A 17 7.41 3.53 -2.74
C GLY A 17 7.72 2.40 -3.71
N ARG A 18 8.07 1.23 -3.19
CA ARG A 18 8.63 0.12 -3.98
C ARG A 18 7.89 -1.17 -3.71
N LEU A 19 7.72 -1.93 -4.78
CA LEU A 19 7.33 -3.33 -4.68
C LEU A 19 8.50 -4.16 -4.12
N VAL A 20 8.17 -5.12 -3.28
CA VAL A 20 9.07 -6.17 -2.80
C VAL A 20 8.96 -7.38 -3.72
N GLY A 21 10.11 -7.87 -4.19
CA GLY A 21 10.23 -9.01 -5.10
C GLY A 21 10.56 -10.35 -4.44
N SER A 22 10.83 -10.37 -3.13
CA SER A 22 11.15 -11.61 -2.42
C SER A 22 9.89 -12.39 -2.06
N GLU A 23 9.92 -13.70 -2.31
CA GLU A 23 8.94 -14.64 -1.75
C GLU A 23 9.22 -14.84 -0.25
N TYR A 24 8.16 -14.98 0.54
CA TYR A 24 8.26 -15.18 1.99
C TYR A 24 7.77 -16.56 2.39
N ASP A 25 8.62 -17.27 3.11
CA ASP A 25 8.32 -18.62 3.57
C ASP A 25 7.47 -18.63 4.86
N THR A 26 7.48 -17.55 5.66
CA THR A 26 6.83 -17.51 6.98
C THR A 26 6.26 -16.14 7.38
N PRO A 27 5.24 -16.10 8.27
CA PRO A 27 4.67 -14.85 8.83
C PRO A 27 5.65 -13.99 9.56
N GLU A 28 6.50 -14.62 10.35
CA GLU A 28 7.41 -13.94 11.26
C GLU A 28 8.47 -13.15 10.48
N ALA A 29 8.73 -13.51 9.21
CA ALA A 29 9.57 -12.71 8.33
C ALA A 29 8.90 -11.38 7.96
N ILE A 30 7.63 -11.42 7.56
CA ILE A 30 6.85 -10.23 7.17
C ILE A 30 6.60 -9.33 8.37
N GLU A 31 6.22 -9.90 9.52
CA GLU A 31 6.01 -9.15 10.75
C GLU A 31 7.25 -8.36 11.17
N ARG A 32 8.44 -8.99 11.12
CA ARG A 32 9.71 -8.33 11.43
C ARG A 32 10.04 -7.18 10.48
N ILE A 33 9.68 -7.30 9.20
CA ILE A 33 9.88 -6.22 8.23
C ILE A 33 8.91 -5.08 8.54
N ALA A 34 7.63 -5.38 8.79
CA ALA A 34 6.65 -4.36 9.15
C ALA A 34 7.07 -3.60 10.42
N GLU A 35 7.52 -4.30 11.45
CA GLU A 35 8.07 -3.67 12.68
C GLU A 35 9.28 -2.76 12.39
N ALA A 36 10.17 -3.18 11.48
CA ALA A 36 11.30 -2.36 11.06
C ALA A 36 10.85 -1.11 10.30
N VAL A 37 9.89 -1.24 9.39
CA VAL A 37 9.28 -0.11 8.66
C VAL A 37 8.65 0.87 9.63
N ASP A 38 7.92 0.39 10.63
CA ASP A 38 7.28 1.22 11.66
C ASP A 38 8.29 1.93 12.57
N ALA A 39 9.38 1.24 12.93
CA ALA A 39 10.47 1.84 13.69
C ALA A 39 11.14 2.97 12.90
N TRP A 40 11.37 2.78 11.60
CA TRP A 40 11.90 3.82 10.72
C TRP A 40 10.92 4.96 10.50
N GLY A 41 9.63 4.68 10.30
CA GLY A 41 8.58 5.70 10.16
C GLY A 41 8.53 6.60 11.38
N ARG A 42 8.58 6.02 12.59
CA ARG A 42 8.67 6.78 13.85
C ARG A 42 9.96 7.60 13.95
N LYS A 43 11.11 6.99 13.63
CA LYS A 43 12.43 7.65 13.67
C LYS A 43 12.50 8.84 12.74
N LEU A 44 11.95 8.72 11.53
CA LEU A 44 11.99 9.75 10.49
C LEU A 44 10.80 10.72 10.57
N SER A 45 9.81 10.43 11.42
CA SER A 45 8.53 11.15 11.46
C SER A 45 7.82 11.16 10.09
N LEU A 46 7.89 10.04 9.38
CA LEU A 46 7.25 9.83 8.08
C LEU A 46 6.14 8.77 8.22
N PRO A 47 5.02 8.91 7.49
CA PRO A 47 3.98 7.88 7.40
C PRO A 47 4.45 6.73 6.50
N LEU A 48 5.49 6.02 6.93
CA LEU A 48 5.94 4.80 6.25
C LEU A 48 5.03 3.64 6.63
N GLY A 49 4.81 2.75 5.66
CA GLY A 49 4.09 1.51 5.91
C GLY A 49 4.48 0.40 4.93
N LEU A 50 4.09 -0.80 5.33
CA LEU A 50 4.18 -2.02 4.53
C LEU A 50 2.75 -2.48 4.26
N VAL A 51 2.41 -2.69 2.99
CA VAL A 51 1.09 -3.12 2.57
C VAL A 51 1.20 -4.51 1.96
N TYR A 52 0.52 -5.47 2.59
CA TYR A 52 0.39 -6.84 2.12
C TYR A 52 -0.76 -6.92 1.12
N CYS A 53 -0.41 -7.00 -0.17
CA CYS A 53 -1.33 -6.85 -1.29
C CYS A 53 -1.77 -8.23 -1.80
N GLY A 54 -2.86 -8.78 -1.26
CA GLY A 54 -3.50 -9.99 -1.78
C GLY A 54 -3.92 -11.06 -0.75
N THR A 55 -4.94 -11.79 -1.19
CA THR A 55 -5.69 -12.94 -0.63
C THR A 55 -6.37 -12.84 0.75
N THR A 56 -7.53 -13.51 0.77
CA THR A 56 -8.73 -13.37 1.58
C THR A 56 -8.82 -14.36 2.75
N ILE A 57 -7.70 -14.89 3.23
CA ILE A 57 -7.73 -15.93 4.27
C ILE A 57 -6.73 -15.57 5.36
N ASN A 58 -7.26 -15.37 6.57
CA ASN A 58 -6.51 -15.41 7.82
C ASN A 58 -5.35 -16.42 7.69
N TRP A 59 -4.12 -15.93 7.79
CA TRP A 59 -2.88 -16.70 7.88
C TRP A 59 -3.05 -18.14 8.43
N PRO A 60 -2.40 -19.21 7.87
CA PRO A 60 -1.03 -19.19 7.35
C PRO A 60 -0.75 -20.08 6.09
N SER A 61 -1.71 -20.36 5.20
CA SER A 61 -1.48 -21.31 4.08
C SER A 61 -0.87 -20.73 2.80
N ASP A 62 -1.00 -19.43 2.53
CA ASP A 62 -0.77 -18.85 1.18
C ASP A 62 0.17 -17.64 1.17
N VAL A 63 1.22 -17.68 1.98
CA VAL A 63 2.21 -16.60 2.17
C VAL A 63 3.11 -16.42 0.95
N GLN A 64 3.36 -17.52 0.25
CA GLN A 64 4.44 -17.64 -0.73
C GLN A 64 4.26 -16.77 -1.98
N TYR A 65 3.08 -16.16 -2.20
CA TYR A 65 2.76 -15.47 -3.45
C TYR A 65 2.15 -14.08 -3.30
N THR A 66 2.09 -13.53 -2.09
CA THR A 66 1.48 -12.21 -1.90
C THR A 66 2.49 -11.09 -2.14
N SER A 67 2.08 -10.13 -2.97
CA SER A 67 2.91 -8.97 -3.26
C SER A 67 2.92 -8.00 -2.09
N ILE A 68 4.05 -7.33 -1.86
CA ILE A 68 4.17 -6.34 -0.78
C ILE A 68 4.62 -5.01 -1.37
N VAL A 69 3.94 -3.93 -0.99
CA VAL A 69 4.35 -2.56 -1.31
C VAL A 69 4.83 -1.89 -0.03
N ILE A 70 6.04 -1.35 -0.04
CA ILE A 70 6.60 -0.58 1.10
C ILE A 70 6.80 0.85 0.64
N GLY A 71 6.39 1.83 1.45
CA GLY A 71 6.59 3.23 1.10
C GLY A 71 5.89 4.22 1.99
N LEU A 72 5.80 5.45 1.49
CA LEU A 72 5.07 6.56 2.10
C LEU A 72 3.57 6.39 1.80
N ILE A 73 2.77 6.23 2.85
CA ILE A 73 1.30 6.20 2.74
C ILE A 73 0.80 7.64 2.66
N THR A 74 0.17 7.98 1.55
CA THR A 74 -0.41 9.32 1.32
C THR A 74 -1.91 9.34 1.50
N PHE A 75 -2.55 8.17 1.44
CA PHE A 75 -3.97 7.97 1.76
C PHE A 75 -4.19 6.57 2.34
N SER A 76 -5.11 6.46 3.29
CA SER A 76 -5.69 5.20 3.76
C SER A 76 -7.19 5.44 4.03
N GLY A 77 -8.00 4.45 3.70
CA GLY A 77 -9.43 4.42 3.92
C GLY A 77 -9.94 3.00 4.13
N TYR A 78 -11.01 2.84 4.90
CA TYR A 78 -11.56 1.53 5.25
C TYR A 78 -12.75 1.16 4.37
N GLY A 79 -12.89 -0.14 4.09
CA GLY A 79 -14.03 -0.68 3.35
C GLY A 79 -15.33 -0.58 4.13
N ASP A 80 -16.36 -0.07 3.46
CA ASP A 80 -17.75 -0.05 3.93
C ASP A 80 -18.67 -0.55 2.80
N ASP A 81 -19.56 -1.49 3.11
CA ASP A 81 -20.52 -2.07 2.15
C ASP A 81 -21.63 -1.08 1.78
N ASP A 82 -22.03 -0.21 2.70
CA ASP A 82 -23.15 0.71 2.53
C ASP A 82 -22.69 2.07 1.97
N GLU A 83 -21.51 2.54 2.37
CA GLU A 83 -20.98 3.87 1.99
C GLU A 83 -19.49 3.81 1.58
N PRO A 84 -19.16 3.25 0.41
CA PRO A 84 -17.77 2.95 0.03
C PRO A 84 -16.92 4.18 -0.30
N VAL A 85 -17.34 5.40 0.01
CA VAL A 85 -16.56 6.63 -0.25
C VAL A 85 -15.66 6.89 0.96
N ALA A 86 -14.35 6.76 0.76
CA ALA A 86 -13.40 6.87 1.86
C ALA A 86 -12.68 8.22 1.92
N GLY A 87 -12.64 8.97 0.82
CA GLY A 87 -12.10 10.33 0.81
C GLY A 87 -11.75 10.87 -0.59
N GLU A 88 -10.91 11.90 -0.62
CA GLU A 88 -10.44 12.57 -1.83
C GLU A 88 -8.90 12.51 -1.90
N LEU A 89 -8.38 12.50 -3.13
CA LEU A 89 -6.96 12.53 -3.44
C LEU A 89 -6.66 13.66 -4.42
N GLY A 90 -5.61 14.43 -4.12
CA GLY A 90 -5.06 15.43 -5.02
C GLY A 90 -3.74 15.02 -5.67
N PRO A 91 -3.22 15.83 -6.61
CA PRO A 91 -1.92 15.61 -7.21
C PRO A 91 -0.77 15.53 -6.18
N GLU A 92 -0.86 16.27 -5.08
CA GLU A 92 0.11 16.27 -3.98
C GLU A 92 0.22 14.92 -3.26
N ASP A 93 -0.85 14.14 -3.24
CA ASP A 93 -0.90 12.81 -2.64
C ASP A 93 -0.31 11.74 -3.56
N MET A 94 -0.14 12.06 -4.85
CA MET A 94 0.44 11.21 -5.88
C MET A 94 1.76 11.76 -6.44
N ASP A 95 2.35 12.76 -5.79
CA ASP A 95 3.62 13.34 -6.22
C ASP A 95 4.79 12.41 -5.89
N ILE A 96 5.26 11.68 -6.91
CA ILE A 96 6.37 10.74 -6.81
C ILE A 96 7.67 11.38 -6.27
N ALA A 97 7.86 12.70 -6.41
CA ALA A 97 9.01 13.38 -5.84
C ALA A 97 9.07 13.25 -4.31
N ARG A 98 7.93 13.02 -3.65
CA ARG A 98 7.86 12.74 -2.21
C ARG A 98 8.61 11.46 -1.81
N ALA A 99 8.90 10.56 -2.76
CA ALA A 99 9.75 9.40 -2.51
C ALA A 99 11.17 9.79 -2.03
N GLU A 100 11.67 10.98 -2.42
CA GLU A 100 12.97 11.50 -1.96
C GLU A 100 13.03 11.71 -0.44
N ALA A 101 11.88 11.83 0.23
CA ALA A 101 11.82 11.90 1.68
C ALA A 101 12.24 10.57 2.34
N ILE A 102 12.17 9.45 1.64
CA ILE A 102 12.56 8.13 2.14
C ILE A 102 14.08 7.96 1.94
N PRO A 103 14.89 7.97 3.01
CA PRO A 103 16.34 7.96 2.88
C PRO A 103 16.85 6.62 2.32
N ALA A 104 17.92 6.65 1.54
CA ALA A 104 18.56 5.44 1.01
C ALA A 104 18.97 4.42 2.10
N ASP A 105 19.28 4.91 3.32
CA ASP A 105 19.64 4.07 4.45
C ASP A 105 18.47 3.21 4.97
N PHE A 106 17.23 3.69 4.81
CA PHE A 106 16.04 2.89 5.12
C PHE A 106 15.97 1.65 4.21
N TRP A 107 16.06 1.86 2.90
CA TRP A 107 16.05 0.79 1.91
C TRP A 107 17.22 -0.18 2.12
N ARG A 108 18.41 0.35 2.40
CA ARG A 108 19.60 -0.47 2.67
C ARG A 108 19.43 -1.33 3.91
N ALA A 109 18.86 -0.79 4.99
CA ALA A 109 18.60 -1.54 6.21
C ALA A 109 17.63 -2.72 5.95
N LEU A 110 16.53 -2.49 5.22
CA LEU A 110 15.60 -3.56 4.86
C LEU A 110 16.28 -4.67 4.04
N GLN A 111 17.12 -4.30 3.06
CA GLN A 111 17.87 -5.27 2.25
C GLN A 111 18.88 -6.07 3.09
N GLN A 112 19.66 -5.40 3.94
CA GLN A 112 20.77 -6.02 4.68
C GLN A 112 20.31 -6.84 5.89
N GLU A 113 19.30 -6.35 6.61
CA GLU A 113 18.85 -6.95 7.87
C GLU A 113 17.74 -7.98 7.65
N HIS A 114 16.94 -7.81 6.59
CA HIS A 114 15.76 -8.64 6.33
C HIS A 114 15.79 -9.35 4.97
N GLY A 115 16.82 -9.13 4.14
CA GLY A 115 16.95 -9.81 2.84
C GLY A 115 15.89 -9.40 1.81
N VAL A 116 15.23 -8.25 2.01
CA VAL A 116 14.15 -7.77 1.13
C VAL A 116 14.72 -7.48 -0.26
N GLU A 117 14.16 -8.08 -1.30
CA GLU A 117 14.44 -7.67 -2.68
C GLU A 117 13.50 -6.55 -3.08
N LEU A 118 14.02 -5.40 -3.51
CA LEU A 118 13.23 -4.23 -3.87
C LEU A 118 13.23 -4.04 -5.38
N SER A 119 12.09 -3.63 -5.92
CA SER A 119 12.03 -3.07 -7.28
C SER A 119 12.98 -1.88 -7.46
N GLY A 120 13.46 -1.70 -8.69
CA GLY A 120 14.56 -0.77 -8.99
C GLY A 120 14.18 0.71 -8.96
N SER A 121 12.89 1.05 -8.89
CA SER A 121 12.40 2.44 -8.91
C SER A 121 11.21 2.61 -7.99
N ASP A 122 11.11 3.80 -7.40
CA ASP A 122 9.91 4.22 -6.70
C ASP A 122 8.76 4.45 -7.70
N GLU A 123 7.54 4.15 -7.28
CA GLU A 123 6.31 4.37 -8.03
C GLU A 123 5.15 4.75 -7.10
N VAL A 124 4.05 5.23 -7.69
CA VAL A 124 2.79 5.48 -6.99
C VAL A 124 1.86 4.29 -7.21
N TYR A 125 1.53 3.60 -6.12
CA TYR A 125 0.67 2.42 -6.14
C TYR A 125 -0.68 2.71 -5.52
N LEU A 126 -1.73 2.21 -6.17
CA LEU A 126 -3.00 1.94 -5.52
C LEU A 126 -2.91 0.52 -4.98
N ALA A 127 -3.19 0.34 -3.68
CA ALA A 127 -3.08 -0.93 -3.00
C ALA A 127 -4.31 -1.22 -2.14
N ALA A 128 -4.70 -2.48 -2.08
CA ALA A 128 -5.78 -3.00 -1.26
C ALA A 128 -5.20 -4.03 -0.28
N ALA A 129 -5.66 -3.96 0.97
CA ALA A 129 -5.33 -4.87 2.04
C ALA A 129 -6.61 -5.48 2.63
N GLY A 130 -6.50 -6.71 3.13
CA GLY A 130 -7.66 -7.47 3.60
C GLY A 130 -8.58 -7.90 2.46
N TRP A 131 -9.85 -8.14 2.75
CA TRP A 131 -10.86 -8.48 1.76
C TRP A 131 -11.48 -7.19 1.20
N THR A 132 -10.70 -6.42 0.42
CA THR A 132 -11.17 -5.14 -0.15
C THR A 132 -10.81 -4.94 -1.61
N TRP A 133 -11.61 -4.06 -2.22
CA TRP A 133 -11.24 -3.33 -3.42
C TRP A 133 -11.10 -1.84 -3.10
N VAL A 134 -10.23 -1.18 -3.86
CA VAL A 134 -10.09 0.28 -3.86
C VAL A 134 -10.13 0.81 -5.28
N ALA A 135 -10.76 1.97 -5.46
CA ALA A 135 -10.95 2.56 -6.78
C ALA A 135 -10.86 4.10 -6.76
N LEU A 136 -10.39 4.64 -7.87
CA LEU A 136 -10.40 6.08 -8.16
C LEU A 136 -11.56 6.40 -9.11
N ALA A 137 -12.36 7.38 -8.73
CA ALA A 137 -13.45 7.94 -9.54
C ALA A 137 -13.29 9.47 -9.65
N PRO A 138 -13.75 10.11 -10.74
CA PRO A 138 -13.68 11.57 -10.88
C PRO A 138 -14.49 12.33 -9.82
N ASP A 139 -15.63 11.75 -9.40
CA ASP A 139 -16.58 12.31 -8.45
C ASP A 139 -17.43 11.20 -7.82
N GLU A 140 -18.17 11.57 -6.77
CA GLU A 140 -19.11 10.68 -6.09
C GLU A 140 -20.24 10.23 -7.03
N GLY A 141 -20.46 8.92 -7.14
CA GLY A 141 -21.47 8.32 -8.00
C GLY A 141 -21.00 8.06 -9.44
N SER A 142 -19.85 8.60 -9.86
CA SER A 142 -19.25 8.28 -11.15
C SER A 142 -18.62 6.88 -11.19
N LYS A 143 -18.49 6.36 -12.41
CA LYS A 143 -17.82 5.09 -12.66
C LYS A 143 -16.32 5.24 -12.38
N SER A 144 -15.76 4.27 -11.66
CA SER A 144 -14.31 4.20 -11.42
C SER A 144 -13.52 4.10 -12.72
N VAL A 145 -12.42 4.84 -12.79
CA VAL A 145 -11.50 4.85 -13.94
C VAL A 145 -10.27 3.97 -13.71
N PHE A 146 -9.97 3.69 -12.45
CA PHE A 146 -8.84 2.86 -12.04
C PHE A 146 -9.18 2.16 -10.74
N SER A 147 -8.89 0.87 -10.62
CA SER A 147 -9.20 0.10 -9.41
C SER A 147 -8.26 -1.08 -9.25
N VAL A 148 -8.20 -1.59 -8.01
CA VAL A 148 -7.57 -2.85 -7.67
C VAL A 148 -8.39 -3.56 -6.59
N SER A 149 -8.30 -4.88 -6.55
CA SER A 149 -8.94 -5.75 -5.55
C SER A 149 -7.94 -6.79 -5.08
N THR A 150 -8.07 -7.22 -3.83
CA THR A 150 -7.28 -8.33 -3.27
C THR A 150 -7.68 -9.70 -3.83
N GLU A 151 -8.79 -9.81 -4.57
CA GLU A 151 -9.09 -10.98 -5.41
C GLU A 151 -8.15 -11.09 -6.64
N GLY A 152 -7.49 -9.99 -7.00
CA GLY A 152 -6.44 -9.95 -8.02
C GLY A 152 -5.06 -9.90 -7.39
N SER A 153 -4.20 -9.00 -7.90
CA SER A 153 -2.87 -8.78 -7.33
C SER A 153 -2.87 -7.95 -6.04
N GLY A 154 -3.99 -7.33 -5.66
CA GLY A 154 -4.06 -6.42 -4.51
C GLY A 154 -3.33 -5.08 -4.68
N TYR A 155 -2.55 -4.86 -5.74
CA TYR A 155 -1.95 -3.56 -6.05
C TYR A 155 -1.84 -3.31 -7.56
N ARG A 156 -1.73 -2.02 -7.92
CA ARG A 156 -1.40 -1.59 -9.29
C ARG A 156 -0.74 -0.20 -9.27
N ALA A 157 0.30 -0.03 -10.09
CA ALA A 157 0.92 1.29 -10.29
C ALA A 157 -0.08 2.23 -10.99
N ILE A 158 -0.34 3.39 -10.39
CA ILE A 158 -1.24 4.42 -10.93
C ILE A 158 -0.57 5.04 -12.16
N PRO A 159 -1.20 5.04 -13.35
CA PRO A 159 -0.64 5.66 -14.55
C PRO A 159 -0.31 7.15 -14.35
N GLN A 160 0.77 7.62 -14.96
CA GLN A 160 1.25 9.00 -14.77
C GLN A 160 0.20 10.05 -15.14
N GLU A 161 -0.60 9.78 -16.17
CA GLU A 161 -1.70 10.63 -16.62
C GLU A 161 -2.78 10.85 -15.56
N LEU A 162 -2.98 9.90 -14.63
CA LEU A 162 -3.96 10.02 -13.56
C LEU A 162 -3.42 10.80 -12.35
N ARG A 163 -2.09 10.84 -12.15
CA ARG A 163 -1.46 11.45 -10.96
C ARG A 163 -1.63 12.96 -10.86
N SER A 164 -2.03 13.63 -11.95
CA SER A 164 -2.26 15.08 -11.98
C SER A 164 -3.74 15.48 -11.75
N GLY A 165 -4.63 14.51 -11.58
CA GLY A 165 -6.05 14.74 -11.33
C GLY A 165 -6.41 14.84 -9.86
N HIS A 166 -7.64 15.26 -9.60
CA HIS A 166 -8.32 15.09 -8.32
C HIS A 166 -9.30 13.92 -8.42
N TRP A 167 -9.34 13.08 -7.40
CA TRP A 167 -10.10 11.84 -7.43
C TRP A 167 -10.86 11.62 -6.13
N THR A 168 -12.08 11.13 -6.23
CA THR A 168 -12.76 10.45 -5.13
C THR A 168 -12.21 9.04 -5.00
N VAL A 169 -11.77 8.67 -3.80
CA VAL A 169 -11.33 7.32 -3.49
C VAL A 169 -12.48 6.55 -2.87
N ARG A 170 -12.69 5.35 -3.40
CA ARG A 170 -13.70 4.43 -2.91
C ARG A 170 -13.05 3.15 -2.43
N VAL A 171 -13.46 2.67 -1.27
CA VAL A 171 -13.00 1.43 -0.65
C VAL A 171 -14.22 0.63 -0.23
N GLY A 172 -14.26 -0.65 -0.59
CA GLY A 172 -15.35 -1.54 -0.19
C GLY A 172 -14.86 -2.98 -0.07
N TYR A 173 -15.72 -3.86 0.41
CA TYR A 173 -15.44 -5.29 0.47
C TYR A 173 -15.63 -5.94 -0.90
N CYS A 174 -14.86 -7.00 -1.19
CA CYS A 174 -15.02 -7.78 -2.44
C CYS A 174 -16.22 -8.72 -2.39
#